data_AF-A0A2V5ZP14-F1
#
_entry.id   AF-A0A2V5ZP14-F1
#
_cell.length_a   1.000
_cell.length_b   1.000
_cell.length_c   1.000
_cell.angle_alpha   90.00
_cell.angle_beta   90.00
_cell.angle_gamma   90.00
#
_symmetry.space_group_name_H-M   'P 1'
#
loop_
_entity.id
_entity.type
_entity.pdbx_description
1 polymer ?
#
loop_
_entity_poly.entity_id
_entity_poly.type
_entity_poly.pdbx_seq_one_letter_code
_entity_poly.pdbx_strand_id
1 'polypeptide(L)'
;LQLFAGFDRIAGVSLHILQRGRALLDRPIGFGIDSGSDDLYEAARTIAAVDLIITIDSMPAHLAGAMGVPTWVLLHSNCDWRWMRNRTDSPWYPTMRLFRQKHPGDWRPVMARVKQELKRLVRSQVKPLSVAA
;
A
#
# COMPACT_ATOMS: atom_id res chain seq x y z
N LEU A 1 12.01 7.75 3.70
CA LEU A 1 11.05 8.11 2.63
C LEU A 1 11.58 7.99 1.20
N GLN A 2 12.90 7.99 0.95
CA GLN A 2 13.47 7.82 -0.40
C GLN A 2 12.93 6.60 -1.17
N LEU A 3 12.63 5.51 -0.48
CA LEU A 3 12.02 4.30 -1.05
C LEU A 3 10.66 4.55 -1.75
N PHE A 4 9.94 5.60 -1.35
CA PHE A 4 8.66 5.99 -1.93
C PHE A 4 8.78 7.14 -2.95
N ALA A 5 10.00 7.52 -3.34
CA ALA A 5 10.22 8.64 -4.25
C ALA A 5 9.45 8.47 -5.57
N GLY A 6 8.67 9.49 -5.92
CA GLY A 6 7.91 9.57 -7.16
C GLY A 6 6.67 8.68 -7.20
N PHE A 7 6.19 8.17 -6.06
CA PHE A 7 4.83 7.63 -5.94
C PHE A 7 3.78 8.76 -6.01
N ASP A 8 4.09 9.89 -5.38
CA ASP A 8 3.34 11.16 -5.41
C ASP A 8 3.18 11.73 -6.82
N ARG A 9 4.05 11.33 -7.75
CA ARG A 9 4.05 11.79 -9.15
C ARG A 9 3.32 10.86 -10.11
N ILE A 10 2.68 9.79 -9.61
CA ILE A 10 1.87 8.91 -10.44
C ILE A 10 0.54 9.61 -10.69
N ALA A 11 0.30 10.03 -11.94
CA ALA A 11 -0.98 10.62 -12.33
C ALA A 11 -2.15 9.70 -11.95
N GLY A 12 -3.19 10.27 -11.33
CA GLY A 12 -4.35 9.51 -10.84
C GLY A 12 -4.18 8.88 -9.45
N VAL A 13 -3.07 9.15 -8.74
CA VAL A 13 -2.86 8.67 -7.37
C VAL A 13 -2.86 9.85 -6.39
N SER A 14 -3.70 9.75 -5.36
CA SER A 14 -3.56 10.52 -4.12
C SER A 14 -2.99 9.63 -3.03
N LEU A 15 -1.91 10.06 -2.38
CA LEU A 15 -1.30 9.30 -1.28
C LEU A 15 -1.89 9.77 0.05
N HIS A 16 -2.47 8.85 0.81
CA HIS A 16 -2.89 9.06 2.19
C HIS A 16 -1.95 8.30 3.13
N ILE A 17 -1.43 8.97 4.14
CA ILE A 17 -0.48 8.40 5.10
C ILE A 17 -1.24 8.11 6.38
N LEU A 18 -1.34 6.81 6.70
CA LEU A 18 -2.02 6.34 7.92
C LEU A 18 -1.07 6.21 9.12
N GLN A 19 0.22 6.01 8.89
CA GLN A 19 1.19 5.86 9.97
C GLN A 19 1.48 7.21 10.60
N ARG A 20 1.34 7.30 11.93
CA ARG A 20 1.75 8.47 12.71
C ARG A 20 3.13 8.30 13.31
N GLY A 21 3.70 9.41 13.79
CA GLY A 21 4.92 9.42 14.60
C GLY A 21 6.03 10.31 14.04
N ARG A 22 7.15 10.37 14.78
CA ARG A 22 8.26 11.30 14.52
C ARG A 22 8.90 11.14 13.15
N ALA A 23 8.82 9.95 12.54
CA ALA A 23 9.33 9.71 11.19
C ALA A 23 8.63 10.56 10.10
N LEU A 24 7.45 11.12 10.39
CA LEU A 24 6.78 12.07 9.50
C LEU A 24 7.41 13.48 9.53
N LEU A 25 8.22 13.81 10.54
CA LEU A 25 8.89 15.12 10.61
C LEU A 25 9.91 15.28 9.47
N ASP A 26 10.52 14.18 9.04
CA ASP A 26 11.48 14.15 7.92
C ASP A 26 10.77 14.00 6.56
N ARG A 27 9.46 14.22 6.51
CA ARG A 27 8.66 14.06 5.29
C ARG A 27 8.88 15.22 4.32
N PRO A 28 9.15 14.95 3.03
CA PRO A 28 9.18 16.00 2.03
C PRO A 28 7.87 16.78 2.03
N ILE A 29 7.98 18.10 1.90
CA ILE A 29 6.82 18.99 1.77
C ILE A 29 5.99 18.53 0.57
N GLY A 30 4.68 18.41 0.76
CA GLY A 30 3.73 17.96 -0.28
C GLY A 30 3.68 16.45 -0.52
N PHE A 31 4.49 15.63 0.17
CA PHE A 31 4.43 14.17 0.00
C PHE A 31 3.24 13.56 0.76
N GLY A 32 2.10 13.40 0.09
CA GLY A 32 0.90 12.75 0.62
C GLY A 32 0.10 13.60 1.62
N ILE A 33 -1.09 13.13 1.97
CA ILE A 33 -2.03 13.74 2.91
C ILE A 33 -1.92 12.98 4.23
N ASP A 34 -1.81 13.70 5.35
CA ASP A 34 -1.89 13.06 6.67
C ASP A 34 -3.35 12.68 6.94
N SER A 35 -3.60 11.40 7.12
CA SER A 35 -4.95 10.86 7.38
C SER A 35 -4.91 9.79 8.47
N GLY A 36 -3.81 9.71 9.23
CA GLY A 36 -3.64 8.71 10.28
C GLY A 36 -4.36 9.08 11.57
N SER A 37 -4.87 8.08 12.29
CA SER A 37 -5.43 8.22 13.64
C SER A 37 -4.88 7.13 14.56
N ASP A 38 -4.71 7.46 15.84
CA ASP A 38 -4.41 6.47 16.89
C ASP A 38 -5.69 5.81 17.42
N ASP A 39 -6.86 6.32 17.04
CA ASP A 39 -8.15 5.69 17.31
C ASP A 39 -8.47 4.63 16.23
N LEU A 40 -8.86 3.44 16.68
CA LEU A 40 -9.09 2.30 15.80
C LEU A 40 -10.29 2.50 14.88
N TYR A 41 -11.35 3.14 15.36
CA TYR A 41 -12.55 3.38 14.57
C TYR A 41 -12.27 4.42 13.47
N GLU A 42 -11.57 5.50 13.79
CA GLU A 42 -11.14 6.50 12.81
C GLU A 42 -10.13 5.93 11.79
N ALA A 43 -9.24 5.03 12.22
CA ALA A 43 -8.36 4.30 11.31
C ALA A 43 -9.16 3.42 10.35
N ALA A 44 -10.18 2.71 10.83
CA ALA A 44 -11.08 1.91 10.00
C ALA A 44 -11.85 2.79 9.00
N ARG A 45 -12.37 3.95 9.42
CA ARG A 45 -13.03 4.91 8.52
C ARG A 45 -12.11 5.36 7.39
N THR A 46 -10.87 5.67 7.70
CA THR A 46 -9.87 6.06 6.69
C THR A 46 -9.56 4.91 5.74
N ILE A 47 -9.37 3.70 6.26
CA ILE A 47 -9.14 2.49 5.46
C ILE A 47 -10.32 2.22 4.51
N ALA A 48 -11.56 2.42 4.95
CA ALA A 48 -12.75 2.25 4.11
C ALA A 48 -12.89 3.31 3.00
N ALA A 49 -12.21 4.46 3.13
CA ALA A 49 -12.32 5.58 2.21
C ALA A 49 -11.29 5.58 1.08
N VAL A 50 -10.33 4.63 1.07
CA VAL A 50 -9.28 4.53 0.05
C VAL A 50 -9.47 3.32 -0.84
N ASP A 51 -9.01 3.42 -2.09
CA ASP A 51 -9.13 2.33 -3.07
C ASP A 51 -8.13 1.18 -2.83
N LEU A 52 -7.00 1.47 -2.17
CA LEU A 52 -5.90 0.55 -1.96
C LEU A 52 -5.08 0.93 -0.72
N ILE A 53 -4.82 -0.05 0.14
CA ILE A 53 -3.83 0.05 1.22
C ILE A 53 -2.50 -0.54 0.74
N ILE A 54 -1.38 0.16 0.97
CA ILE A 54 -0.03 -0.37 0.79
C ILE A 54 0.69 -0.25 2.12
N THR A 55 1.05 -1.38 2.74
CA THR A 55 1.61 -1.39 4.10
C THR A 55 2.54 -2.57 4.35
N ILE A 56 3.21 -2.60 5.49
CA ILE A 56 3.96 -3.76 6.01
C ILE A 56 3.06 -4.64 6.89
N ASP A 57 3.56 -5.80 7.34
CA ASP A 57 2.90 -6.62 8.35
C ASP A 57 2.74 -5.84 9.67
N SER A 58 1.53 -5.31 9.87
CA SER A 58 1.18 -4.38 10.93
C SER A 58 -0.34 -4.33 11.09
N MET A 59 -0.84 -3.66 12.13
CA MET A 59 -2.28 -3.54 12.39
C MET A 59 -3.09 -3.05 11.16
N PRO A 60 -2.66 -2.03 10.38
CA PRO A 60 -3.41 -1.60 9.19
C PRO A 60 -3.59 -2.70 8.13
N ALA A 61 -2.62 -3.61 7.99
CA ALA A 61 -2.75 -4.74 7.06
C ALA A 61 -3.93 -5.62 7.48
N HIS A 62 -3.95 -6.02 8.74
CA HIS A 62 -4.97 -6.92 9.28
C HIS A 62 -6.36 -6.31 9.30
N LEU A 63 -6.46 -5.03 9.69
CA LEU A 63 -7.73 -4.31 9.69
C LEU A 63 -8.29 -4.18 8.27
N ALA A 64 -7.48 -3.74 7.30
CA ALA A 64 -7.90 -3.64 5.91
C ALA A 64 -8.28 -5.00 5.29
N GLY A 65 -7.54 -6.05 5.61
CA GLY A 65 -7.85 -7.42 5.22
C GLY A 65 -9.20 -7.91 5.75
N ALA A 66 -9.47 -7.68 7.04
CA ALA A 66 -10.74 -8.04 7.67
C ALA A 66 -11.93 -7.25 7.11
N MET A 67 -11.69 -6.01 6.68
CA MET A 67 -12.69 -5.14 6.07
C MET A 67 -12.91 -5.41 4.57
N GLY A 68 -12.14 -6.30 3.96
CA GLY A 68 -12.24 -6.58 2.52
C GLY A 68 -11.76 -5.43 1.63
N VAL A 69 -10.90 -4.54 2.15
CA VAL A 69 -10.30 -3.46 1.36
C VAL A 69 -9.11 -4.02 0.55
N PRO A 70 -8.96 -3.70 -0.74
CA PRO A 70 -7.78 -4.08 -1.52
C PRO A 70 -6.49 -3.67 -0.80
N THR A 71 -5.59 -4.63 -0.57
CA THR A 71 -4.41 -4.39 0.27
C THR A 71 -3.16 -5.05 -0.30
N TRP A 72 -2.08 -4.29 -0.42
CA TRP A 72 -0.75 -4.80 -0.76
C TRP A 72 0.15 -4.81 0.46
N VAL A 73 0.62 -6.00 0.85
CA VAL A 73 1.47 -6.18 2.03
C VAL A 73 2.92 -6.39 1.60
N LEU A 74 3.82 -5.54 2.11
CA LEU A 74 5.26 -5.60 1.87
C LEU A 74 5.92 -6.41 2.99
N LEU A 75 6.38 -7.61 2.65
CA LEU A 75 6.93 -8.58 3.58
C LEU A 75 8.47 -8.59 3.49
N HIS A 76 9.11 -8.51 4.65
CA HIS A 76 10.55 -8.74 4.77
C HIS A 76 10.89 -10.20 4.49
N SER A 77 12.16 -10.49 4.23
CA SER A 77 12.60 -11.83 3.79
C SER A 77 12.36 -12.95 4.81
N ASN A 78 12.19 -12.60 6.10
CA ASN A 78 11.98 -13.54 7.20
C ASN A 78 10.60 -13.38 7.84
N CYS A 79 9.56 -13.17 7.03
CA CYS A 79 8.20 -12.88 7.48
C CYS A 79 7.57 -14.03 8.28
N ASP A 80 6.60 -13.68 9.12
CA ASP A 80 5.86 -14.63 9.95
C ASP A 80 5.14 -15.73 9.12
N TRP A 81 4.98 -16.91 9.72
CA TRP A 81 4.48 -18.12 9.06
C TRP A 81 3.10 -17.96 8.42
N ARG A 82 2.25 -17.08 8.96
CA ARG A 82 0.88 -16.84 8.47
C ARG A 82 0.85 -16.37 7.02
N TRP A 83 1.92 -15.71 6.59
CA TRP A 83 2.07 -15.23 5.23
C TRP A 83 2.45 -16.33 4.25
N MET A 84 2.76 -17.55 4.72
CA MET A 84 3.17 -18.69 3.90
C MET A 84 4.44 -18.40 3.08
N ARG A 85 4.90 -19.41 2.32
CA ARG A 85 6.03 -19.30 1.40
C ARG A 85 5.55 -19.45 -0.05
N ASN A 86 6.30 -18.88 -0.99
CA ASN A 86 6.14 -19.06 -2.44
C ASN A 86 4.76 -18.71 -3.01
N ARG A 87 4.05 -17.76 -2.40
CA ARG A 87 2.77 -17.25 -2.88
C ARG A 87 2.67 -15.74 -2.78
N THR A 88 1.81 -15.15 -3.60
CA THR A 88 1.60 -13.69 -3.71
C THR A 88 0.23 -13.24 -3.23
N ASP A 89 -0.58 -14.14 -2.67
CA ASP A 89 -1.91 -13.92 -2.12
C ASP A 89 -1.94 -14.36 -0.65
N SER A 90 -2.99 -13.98 0.09
CA SER A 90 -3.20 -14.39 1.48
C SER A 90 -4.34 -15.41 1.58
N PRO A 91 -4.14 -16.57 2.23
CA PRO A 91 -5.23 -17.51 2.47
C PRO A 91 -6.27 -16.96 3.48
N TRP A 92 -5.90 -15.94 4.25
CA TRP A 92 -6.74 -15.34 5.29
C TRP A 92 -7.54 -14.14 4.80
N TYR A 93 -7.01 -13.42 3.81
CA TYR A 93 -7.58 -12.16 3.32
C TYR A 93 -7.60 -12.17 1.79
N PRO A 94 -8.73 -12.49 1.16
CA PRO A 94 -8.82 -12.66 -0.30
C PRO A 94 -8.47 -11.41 -1.12
N THR A 95 -8.56 -10.23 -0.52
CA THR A 95 -8.27 -8.94 -1.16
C THR A 95 -6.79 -8.55 -1.08
N MET A 96 -5.95 -9.39 -0.47
CA MET A 96 -4.53 -9.10 -0.28
C MET A 96 -3.63 -9.62 -1.39
N ARG A 97 -2.63 -8.80 -1.73
CA ARG A 97 -1.48 -9.19 -2.55
C ARG A 97 -0.18 -8.98 -1.77
N LEU A 98 0.71 -9.97 -1.83
CA LEU A 98 1.97 -10.00 -1.07
C LEU A 98 3.17 -9.65 -1.95
N PHE A 99 4.00 -8.75 -1.45
CA PHE A 99 5.27 -8.35 -2.05
C PHE A 99 6.43 -8.69 -1.13
N ARG A 100 7.26 -9.64 -1.55
CA ARG A 100 8.30 -10.22 -0.69
C ARG A 100 9.67 -9.72 -1.06
N GLN A 101 10.40 -9.28 -0.05
CA GLN A 101 11.83 -9.02 -0.13
C GLN A 101 12.58 -10.34 -0.34
N LYS A 102 13.50 -10.36 -1.31
CA LYS A 102 14.37 -11.52 -1.58
C LYS A 102 15.61 -11.53 -0.67
N HIS A 103 16.24 -10.38 -0.50
CA HIS A 103 17.46 -10.23 0.31
C HIS A 103 17.18 -9.30 1.50
N PRO A 104 17.51 -9.71 2.74
CA PRO A 104 17.29 -8.89 3.92
C PRO A 104 17.79 -7.45 3.74
N GLY A 105 16.95 -6.47 4.04
CA GLY A 105 17.30 -5.04 3.94
C GLY A 105 17.23 -4.43 2.53
N ASP A 106 17.27 -5.22 1.45
CA ASP A 106 17.15 -4.69 0.10
C ASP A 106 15.68 -4.51 -0.32
N TRP A 107 15.12 -3.35 0.01
CA TRP A 107 13.73 -2.99 -0.28
C TRP A 107 13.54 -2.38 -1.68
N ARG A 108 14.62 -1.96 -2.34
CA ARG A 108 14.54 -1.27 -3.64
C ARG A 108 13.81 -2.09 -4.70
N PRO A 109 14.08 -3.41 -4.87
CA PRO A 109 13.35 -4.22 -5.85
C PRO A 109 11.86 -4.36 -5.53
N VAL A 110 11.52 -4.44 -4.24
CA VAL A 110 10.13 -4.51 -3.77
C VAL A 110 9.40 -3.23 -4.14
N MET A 111 9.97 -2.08 -3.79
CA MET A 111 9.37 -0.76 -4.05
C MET A 111 9.25 -0.45 -5.54
N ALA A 112 10.25 -0.83 -6.36
CA ALA A 112 10.18 -0.71 -7.81
C ALA A 112 9.00 -1.51 -8.39
N ARG A 113 8.80 -2.76 -7.92
CA ARG A 113 7.68 -3.60 -8.34
C ARG A 113 6.35 -3.02 -7.91
N VAL A 114 6.21 -2.57 -6.66
CA VAL A 114 4.99 -1.91 -6.15
C VAL A 114 4.65 -0.69 -7.01
N LYS A 115 5.63 0.17 -7.31
CA LYS A 115 5.43 1.36 -8.15
C LYS A 115 4.94 1.01 -9.54
N GLN A 116 5.51 -0.02 -10.16
CA GLN A 116 5.12 -0.49 -11.49
C GLN A 116 3.69 -1.05 -11.50
N GLU A 117 3.35 -1.86 -10.49
CA GLU A 117 2.01 -2.42 -10.34
C GLU A 117 0.97 -1.33 -10.08
N LEU A 118 1.30 -0.31 -9.28
CA LEU A 118 0.40 0.82 -9.02
C LEU A 118 0.13 1.61 -10.30
N LYS A 119 1.16 1.88 -11.12
CA LYS A 119 0.98 2.50 -12.45
C LYS A 119 0.10 1.66 -13.36
N ARG A 120 0.22 0.33 -13.32
CA ARG A 120 -0.63 -0.58 -14.11
C ARG A 120 -2.08 -0.53 -13.62
N LEU A 121 -2.29 -0.58 -12.30
CA LEU A 121 -3.62 -0.50 -11.70
C LEU A 121 -4.35 0.78 -12.13
N VAL A 122 -3.70 1.93 -11.99
CA VAL A 122 -4.29 3.22 -12.37
C VAL A 122 -4.63 3.26 -13.86
N ARG A 123 -3.73 2.78 -14.73
CA ARG A 123 -4.00 2.69 -16.18
C ARG A 123 -5.19 1.79 -16.51
N SER A 124 -5.40 0.70 -15.77
CA SER A 124 -6.54 -0.19 -15.98
C SER A 124 -7.87 0.37 -15.47
N GLN A 125 -7.84 1.30 -14.52
CA GLN A 125 -9.03 1.95 -13.96
C GLN A 125 -9.46 3.19 -14.77
N VAL A 126 -8.52 3.82 -15.50
CA VAL A 126 -8.83 4.90 -16.46
C VAL A 126 -9.37 4.29 -17.75
N LYS A 127 -10.70 4.23 -17.90
CA LYS A 127 -11.32 4.03 -19.23
C LYS A 127 -10.90 5.20 -20.15
N PRO A 128 -10.52 4.95 -21.42
CA PRO A 128 -10.52 6.03 -22.40
C PRO A 128 -11.94 6.58 -22.48
N LEU A 129 -12.10 7.91 -22.50
CA LEU A 129 -13.36 8.53 -22.91
C LEU A 129 -13.64 8.03 -24.33
N SER A 130 -14.57 7.08 -24.47
CA SER A 130 -15.12 6.76 -25.77
C SER A 130 -15.91 7.97 -26.22
N VAL A 131 -15.32 8.79 -27.10
CA VAL A 131 -16.09 9.76 -27.88
C VAL A 131 -16.95 8.93 -28.81
N ALA A 132 -18.23 8.76 -28.43
CA ALA A 132 -19.23 8.22 -29.34
C ALA A 132 -19.47 9.29 -30.43
N ALA A 133 -19.21 8.90 -31.68
CA ALA A 133 -19.65 9.61 -32.88
C ALA A 133 -21.06 9.15 -33.25
#